data_AF-A0A8S0VVZ4-F1
#
_entry.id   AF-A0A8S0VVZ4-F1
#
_cell.length_a   1.000
_cell.length_b   1.000
_cell.length_c   1.000
_cell.angle_alpha   90.00
_cell.angle_beta   90.00
_cell.angle_gamma   90.00
#
_symmetry.space_group_name_H-M   'P 1'
#
loop_
_entity.id
_entity.type
_entity.pdbx_description
1 polymer ?
#
loop_
_entity_poly.entity_id
_entity_poly.type
_entity_poly.pdbx_seq_one_letter_code
_entity_poly.pdbx_strand_id
1 'polypeptide(L)' 'MAEALCQRYGGCVTSWRFSPGDYLFSEPGSPLTEVRLHKLDKVTSPELTAVKKEMLRLKKAGYQEGTLPLLWRDILAASR' A
#
# COMPACT_ATOMS: atom_id res chain seq x y z
N MET A 1 2.95 8.76 -1.80
CA MET A 1 4.38 8.58 -1.46
C MET A 1 4.96 7.43 -2.25
N ALA A 2 4.46 6.20 -2.09
CA ALA A 2 4.92 5.02 -2.84
C ALA A 2 5.10 5.28 -4.35
N GLU A 3 4.05 5.72 -5.05
CA GLU A 3 4.13 6.07 -6.49
C GLU A 3 5.31 6.99 -6.85
N ALA A 4 5.53 8.05 -6.07
CA ALA A 4 6.62 8.99 -6.34
C ALA A 4 8.01 8.36 -6.16
N LEU A 5 8.14 7.39 -5.24
CA LEU A 5 9.38 6.63 -5.04
C LEU A 5 9.60 5.66 -6.19
N CYS A 6 8.56 4.94 -6.62
CA CYS A 6 8.61 4.04 -7.78
C CYS A 6 9.02 4.80 -9.04
N GLN A 7 8.43 5.97 -9.30
CA GLN A 7 8.78 6.80 -10.46
C GLN A 7 10.21 7.35 -10.38
N ARG A 8 10.67 7.76 -9.18
CA ARG A 8 11.98 8.37 -9.01
C ARG A 8 13.13 7.37 -9.11
N TYR A 9 12.94 6.16 -8.59
CA TYR A 9 14.01 5.18 -8.43
C TYR A 9 13.82 3.91 -9.26
N GLY A 10 12.70 3.77 -9.97
CA GLY A 10 12.43 2.67 -10.88
C GLY A 10 12.64 1.30 -10.22
N GLY A 11 13.33 0.40 -10.93
CA GLY A 11 13.63 -0.96 -10.47
C GLY A 11 14.58 -1.07 -9.26
N CYS A 12 15.07 0.05 -8.72
CA CYS A 12 15.88 0.07 -7.51
C CYS A 12 15.05 0.14 -6.22
N VAL A 13 13.71 0.26 -6.34
CA VAL A 13 12.79 0.27 -5.19
C VAL A 13 11.78 -0.85 -5.35
N THR A 14 11.51 -1.51 -4.23
CA THR A 14 10.46 -2.52 -4.13
C THR A 14 9.44 -2.08 -3.10
N SER A 15 8.18 -2.04 -3.49
CA SER A 15 7.07 -1.80 -2.57
C SER A 15 6.90 -2.97 -1.59
N TRP A 16 7.25 -2.75 -0.31
CA TRP A 16 7.07 -3.76 0.73
C TRP A 16 5.58 -3.89 1.11
N ARG A 17 5.02 -5.10 0.97
CA ARG A 17 3.65 -5.45 1.43
C ARG A 17 2.56 -4.50 0.91
N PHE A 18 2.54 -4.23 -0.40
CA PHE A 18 1.54 -3.40 -1.08
C PHE A 18 0.48 -4.21 -1.87
N SER A 19 0.24 -5.47 -1.49
CA SER A 19 -0.83 -6.25 -2.10
C SER A 19 -2.21 -5.85 -1.54
N PRO A 20 -3.31 -6.18 -2.24
CA PRO A 20 -4.66 -6.03 -1.67
C PRO A 20 -4.83 -6.77 -0.34
N GLY A 21 -4.19 -7.95 -0.17
CA GLY A 21 -4.24 -8.71 1.07
C GLY A 21 -3.58 -7.98 2.24
N ASP A 22 -2.43 -7.35 2.00
CA ASP A 22 -1.75 -6.54 3.03
C ASP A 22 -2.58 -5.30 3.39
N TYR A 23 -3.21 -4.66 2.39
CA TYR A 23 -4.14 -3.56 2.63
C TYR A 23 -5.34 -3.98 3.49
N LEU A 24 -5.98 -5.11 3.20
CA LEU A 24 -7.07 -5.63 4.03
C LEU A 24 -6.60 -6.01 5.43
N PHE A 25 -5.39 -6.59 5.55
CA PHE A 25 -4.77 -6.91 6.83
C PHE A 25 -4.53 -5.68 7.69
N SER A 26 -4.27 -4.52 7.08
CA SER A 26 -4.11 -3.25 7.81
C SER A 26 -5.41 -2.68 8.41
N GLU A 27 -6.52 -3.42 8.32
CA GLU A 27 -7.84 -3.07 8.83
C GLU A 27 -8.30 -1.66 8.40
N PRO A 28 -8.56 -1.45 7.09
CA PRO A 28 -8.88 -0.13 6.57
C PRO A 28 -10.21 0.39 7.14
N GLY A 29 -10.09 1.28 8.13
CA GLY A 29 -11.23 1.84 8.87
C GLY A 29 -11.47 3.32 8.62
N SER A 30 -10.46 4.07 8.17
CA SER A 30 -10.53 5.53 8.08
C SER A 30 -11.10 5.97 6.73
N PRO A 31 -12.27 6.65 6.65
CA PRO A 31 -12.84 7.08 5.38
C PRO A 31 -11.90 8.02 4.60
N LEU A 32 -11.79 7.81 3.29
CA LEU A 32 -11.08 8.71 2.41
C LEU A 32 -12.03 9.81 1.90
N THR A 33 -11.58 11.06 1.99
CA THR A 33 -12.28 12.18 1.33
C THR A 33 -12.13 12.10 -0.18
N GLU A 34 -13.03 12.75 -0.93
CA GLU A 34 -12.95 12.82 -2.40
C GLU A 34 -11.60 13.36 -2.89
N VAL A 35 -11.04 14.37 -2.21
CA VAL A 35 -9.70 14.89 -2.51
C VAL A 35 -8.62 13.82 -2.37
N ARG A 36 -8.71 12.93 -1.37
CA ARG A 36 -7.75 11.82 -1.21
C ARG A 36 -8.01 10.69 -2.20
N LEU A 37 -9.26 10.43 -2.58
CA LEU A 37 -9.60 9.48 -3.64
C LEU A 37 -9.05 9.93 -4.99
N HIS A 38 -9.18 11.21 -5.36
CA HIS A 38 -8.59 11.75 -6.59
C HIS A 38 -7.05 11.67 -6.62
N LYS A 39 -6.38 11.65 -5.46
CA LYS A 39 -4.92 11.41 -5.43
C LYS A 39 -4.56 10.01 -5.94
N LEU A 40 -5.47 9.03 -5.83
CA LEU A 40 -5.25 7.69 -6.35
C LEU A 40 -5.22 7.66 -7.88
N ASP A 41 -5.81 8.64 -8.58
CA ASP A 41 -5.77 8.70 -10.05
C ASP A 41 -4.34 8.84 -10.58
N LYS A 42 -3.48 9.51 -9.81
CA LYS A 42 -2.05 9.67 -10.11
C LYS A 42 -1.21 8.43 -9.86
N VAL A 43 -1.79 7.39 -9.24
CA VAL A 43 -1.12 6.10 -9.02
C VAL A 43 -1.26 5.27 -10.31
N THR A 44 -0.15 5.11 -11.01
CA THR A 44 -0.04 4.44 -12.32
C THR A 44 0.98 3.30 -12.31
N SER A 45 1.80 3.18 -11.27
CA SER A 45 2.78 2.11 -11.13
C SER A 45 2.08 0.73 -11.13
N PRO A 46 2.50 -0.23 -11.97
CA PRO A 46 1.85 -1.54 -12.07
C PRO A 46 1.72 -2.27 -10.73
N GLU A 47 2.77 -2.20 -9.91
CA GLU A 47 2.83 -2.79 -8.57
C GLU A 47 1.78 -2.23 -7.58
N LEU A 48 1.35 -0.98 -7.76
CA LEU A 48 0.35 -0.34 -6.89
C LEU A 48 -1.07 -0.41 -7.44
N THR A 49 -1.24 -0.90 -8.67
CA THR A 49 -2.54 -0.87 -9.36
C THR A 49 -3.58 -1.74 -8.66
N ALA A 50 -3.17 -2.90 -8.14
CA ALA A 50 -4.09 -3.81 -7.46
C ALA A 50 -4.62 -3.22 -6.14
N VAL A 51 -3.74 -2.68 -5.29
CA VAL A 51 -4.14 -2.03 -4.03
C VAL A 51 -4.94 -0.75 -4.28
N LYS A 52 -4.60 0.04 -5.30
CA LYS A 52 -5.39 1.21 -5.72
C LYS A 52 -6.86 0.83 -5.97
N LYS A 53 -7.11 -0.24 -6.73
CA LYS A 53 -8.47 -0.71 -7.03
C LYS A 53 -9.24 -1.04 -5.75
N GLU A 54 -8.59 -1.69 -4.80
CA GLU A 54 -9.21 -2.08 -3.55
C GLU A 54 -9.51 -0.87 -2.65
N MET A 55 -8.61 0.12 -2.61
CA MET A 55 -8.84 1.39 -1.92
C MET A 55 -9.98 2.19 -2.53
N LEU A 56 -10.12 2.20 -3.87
CA LEU A 56 -11.24 2.86 -4.57
C LEU A 56 -12.57 2.15 -4.30
N ARG A 57 -12.55 0.81 -4.17
CA ARG A 57 -13.72 -0.01 -3.85
C ARG A 57 -14.22 0.25 -2.42
N LEU A 58 -13.32 0.23 -1.43
CA LEU A 58 -13.68 0.40 -0.03
C LEU A 58 -13.81 1.87 0.40
N LYS A 59 -13.16 2.79 -0.33
CA LYS A 59 -13.06 4.22 0.01
C LYS A 59 -12.53 4.48 1.42
N LYS A 60 -11.66 3.59 1.91
CA LYS A 60 -11.05 3.68 3.24
C LYS A 60 -9.53 3.60 3.15
N ALA A 61 -8.84 4.31 4.03
CA ALA A 61 -7.44 4.15 4.30
C ALA A 61 -7.23 3.05 5.35
N GLY A 62 -6.25 2.20 5.08
CA GLY A 62 -5.57 1.40 6.10
C GLY A 62 -4.19 2.00 6.30
N TYR A 63 -3.72 2.02 7.54
CA TYR A 63 -2.43 2.61 7.88
C TYR A 63 -1.37 1.52 8.04
N GLN A 64 -0.11 1.85 7.72
CA GLN A 64 0.97 0.87 7.64
C GLN A 64 1.31 0.25 9.00
N GLU A 65 1.04 0.94 10.11
CA GLU A 65 1.16 0.36 11.45
C GLU A 65 0.25 -0.88 11.65
N GLY A 66 -0.85 -0.99 10.90
CA GLY A 66 -1.70 -2.19 10.89
C GLY A 66 -1.01 -3.43 10.34
N THR A 67 0.10 -3.29 9.62
CA THR A 67 0.87 -4.41 9.06
C THR A 67 2.13 -4.76 9.86
N LEU A 68 2.35 -4.15 11.03
CA LEU A 68 3.50 -4.45 11.89
C LEU A 68 3.68 -5.94 12.24
N PRO A 69 2.61 -6.74 12.47
CA PRO A 69 2.77 -8.18 12.66
C PRO A 69 3.40 -8.89 11.46
N LEU A 70 3.12 -8.42 10.24
CA LEU A 70 3.72 -8.95 9.01
C LEU A 70 5.19 -8.57 8.91
N LEU A 71 5.55 -7.33 9.31
CA LEU A 71 6.94 -6.89 9.39
C LEU A 71 7.76 -7.77 10.32
N TRP A 72 7.23 -8.02 11.51
CA TRP A 72 7.90 -8.87 12.51
C TRP A 72 8.18 -10.26 11.94
N ARG A 73 7.19 -10.86 11.28
CA ARG A 73 7.35 -12.17 10.62
C ARG A 73 8.42 -12.13 9.54
N ASP A 74 8.45 -11.08 8.70
CA ASP A 74 9.42 -10.94 7.61
C ASP A 74 10.85 -10.82 8.15
N ILE A 75 11.06 -10.05 9.23
CA ILE A 75 12.36 -9.90 9.90
C ILE A 75 12.85 -11.23 10.49
N LEU A 76 11.95 -11.97 11.15
CA LEU A 76 12.29 -13.29 11.70
C LEU A 76 12.62 -14.33 10.61
N ALA A 77 11.94 -14.25 9.46
CA ALA A 77 12.21 -15.12 8.33
C ALA A 77 13.55 -14.78 7.65
N ALA A 78 13.92 -13.50 7.59
CA ALA A 78 15.18 -13.05 7.00
C ALA A 78 16.42 -13.31 7.88
N SER A 79 16.22 -13.59 9.17
CA SER A 79 17.29 -13.92 10.13
C SER A 79 17.70 -15.41 10.11
N ARG A 80 17.19 -16.18 9.14
CA ARG A 80 17.48 -17.61 8.93
C ARG A 80 18.22 -17.80 7.61
#